data_AF-A0A8C1R503-F1
#
_entry.id   AF-A0A8C1R503-F1
#
_cell.length_a   1.000
_cell.length_b   1.000
_cell.length_c   1.000
_cell.angle_alpha   90.00
_cell.angle_beta   90.00
_cell.angle_gamma   90.00
#
_symmetry.space_group_name_H-M   'P 1'
#
loop_
_entity.id
_entity.type
_entity.pdbx_description
1 polymer ?
#
loop_
_entity_poly.entity_id
_entity_poly.type
_entity_poly.pdbx_seq_one_letter_code
_entity_poly.pdbx_strand_id
1 'polypeptide(L)'
;MGFSLDVSPIACELLIKVRMNIHTNNQVTRIYNVIGWIRGAVEPDRYVILGGHRDAWVFGGIDPVSGAAVVHESVRAAGKLMKKGWRPRRTLIFASWDAEEFGLLGSTEWAEDHARVLQERAVAYINADSAIEGMYTLRVDCTPSLHTLVYDITKKVSSPEEGEEGMTLYQSWHKRDNSTERDAPWISKLGSGSDFEAYFIRLGIASGRARYTKNRKTERYSSYPVYHSVYETYEIVERFYDPSFRRLEAVARVRGGLIFSLADSPVLPLDCVEYAMSLTKYANSIYQLALKHPAAMQQHSVSFDSLFFAVENFTVVARDFHQRLDQLDTSNALAVRMVNDQLMYLERAFTDPLGLPGRPFYRHIIFAPSSHNKYAGESFPGIYDALFDIENAVDWQKAWDEVKRQISIAAFTVNAAAETLKPVVS
;
A
#
# COMPACT_ATOMS: atom_id res chain seq x y z
N MET A 1 15.68 34.22 -24.06
CA MET A 1 14.66 35.03 -23.34
C MET A 1 14.19 34.20 -22.17
N GLY A 2 14.37 34.67 -20.94
CA GLY A 2 13.82 34.02 -19.76
C GLY A 2 12.41 34.56 -19.50
N PHE A 3 11.46 33.68 -19.20
CA PHE A 3 10.17 34.09 -18.66
C PHE A 3 10.32 34.37 -17.16
N SER A 4 9.70 35.45 -16.65
CA SER A 4 9.55 35.66 -15.20
C SER A 4 8.32 34.92 -14.70
N LEU A 5 8.43 34.28 -13.54
CA LEU A 5 7.30 33.67 -12.83
C LEU A 5 6.84 34.65 -11.74
N ASP A 6 6.15 35.71 -12.15
CA ASP A 6 5.66 36.74 -11.23
C ASP A 6 4.35 36.30 -10.57
N VAL A 7 4.29 36.35 -9.24
CA VAL A 7 3.12 35.96 -8.41
C VAL A 7 2.20 37.17 -8.16
N SER A 8 2.64 38.37 -8.53
CA SER A 8 1.88 39.61 -8.34
C SER A 8 0.72 39.71 -9.33
N PRO A 9 -0.46 40.20 -8.92
CA PRO A 9 -1.49 40.63 -9.87
C PRO A 9 -0.87 41.58 -10.89
N ILE A 10 -1.19 41.41 -12.17
CA ILE A 10 -0.61 42.22 -13.26
C ILE A 10 -0.92 43.70 -12.98
N ALA A 11 0.09 44.45 -12.53
CA ALA A 11 0.07 45.90 -12.41
C ALA A 11 0.59 46.49 -13.73
N CYS A 12 -0.24 46.46 -14.78
CA CYS A 12 0.06 47.15 -16.04
C CYS A 12 -1.21 47.83 -16.57
N GLU A 13 -1.03 48.99 -17.18
CA GLU A 13 -2.03 49.99 -17.61
C GLU A 13 -3.05 49.53 -18.66
N LEU A 14 -3.07 48.23 -19.00
CA LEU A 14 -4.05 47.59 -19.87
C LEU A 14 -4.81 46.54 -19.06
N LEU A 15 -6.13 46.71 -18.94
CA LEU A 15 -7.07 45.79 -18.26
C LEU A 15 -7.18 44.44 -19.01
N ILE A 16 -6.12 43.62 -18.98
CA ILE A 16 -6.15 42.23 -19.45
C ILE A 16 -6.61 41.35 -18.29
N LYS A 17 -7.72 40.65 -18.47
CA LYS A 17 -8.28 39.72 -17.48
C LYS A 17 -8.41 38.33 -18.07
N VAL A 18 -8.20 37.32 -17.24
CA VAL A 18 -8.49 35.92 -17.58
C VAL A 18 -9.99 35.68 -17.43
N ARG A 19 -10.59 34.96 -18.37
CA ARG A 19 -11.96 34.43 -18.27
C ARG A 19 -11.93 32.92 -18.44
N MET A 20 -12.50 32.20 -17.48
CA MET A 20 -12.71 30.76 -17.56
C MET A 20 -14.18 30.49 -17.89
N ASN A 21 -14.45 29.61 -18.86
CA ASN A 21 -15.80 29.15 -19.18
C ASN A 21 -15.82 27.62 -19.00
N ILE A 22 -16.34 27.14 -17.86
CA ILE A 22 -16.39 25.72 -17.50
C ILE A 22 -17.85 25.27 -17.52
N HIS A 23 -18.16 24.26 -18.32
CA HIS A 23 -19.51 23.71 -18.49
C HIS A 23 -19.51 22.21 -18.20
N THR A 24 -19.18 21.84 -16.97
CA THR A 24 -19.19 20.45 -16.48
C THR A 24 -20.51 20.13 -15.81
N ASN A 25 -21.02 18.90 -15.97
CA ASN A 25 -22.25 18.44 -15.35
C ASN A 25 -22.02 17.15 -14.55
N ASN A 26 -22.34 17.17 -13.26
CA ASN A 26 -22.26 15.99 -12.41
C ASN A 26 -23.54 15.15 -12.61
N GLN A 27 -23.37 13.87 -12.92
CA GLN A 27 -24.49 12.95 -13.13
C GLN A 27 -24.28 11.66 -12.38
N VAL A 28 -25.38 11.10 -11.86
CA VAL A 28 -25.38 9.74 -11.32
C VAL A 28 -25.28 8.78 -12.50
N THR A 29 -24.13 8.12 -12.62
CA THR A 29 -23.82 7.21 -13.72
C THR A 29 -23.62 5.82 -13.17
N ARG A 30 -24.13 4.82 -13.90
CA ARG A 30 -23.93 3.42 -13.54
C ARG A 30 -22.51 2.98 -13.92
N ILE A 31 -21.82 2.38 -12.95
CA ILE A 31 -20.47 1.80 -13.11
C ILE A 31 -20.55 0.26 -12.96
N TYR A 32 -19.56 -0.46 -13.49
CA TYR A 32 -19.54 -1.92 -13.55
C TYR A 32 -18.19 -2.51 -13.15
N ASN A 33 -18.13 -3.06 -11.94
CA ASN A 33 -17.02 -3.92 -11.53
C ASN A 33 -17.18 -5.33 -12.11
N VAL A 34 -16.08 -5.95 -12.55
CA VAL A 34 -16.07 -7.37 -12.95
C VAL A 34 -15.31 -8.16 -11.89
N ILE A 35 -16.01 -9.09 -11.23
CA ILE A 35 -15.46 -9.92 -10.16
C ILE A 35 -15.45 -11.39 -10.59
N GLY A 36 -14.26 -11.99 -10.65
CA GLY A 36 -14.05 -13.41 -10.89
C GLY A 36 -13.45 -14.11 -9.68
N TRP A 37 -13.81 -15.37 -9.46
CA TRP A 37 -13.33 -16.15 -8.31
C TRP A 37 -12.93 -17.57 -8.68
N ILE A 38 -11.83 -18.02 -8.09
CA ILE A 38 -11.41 -19.42 -8.05
C ILE A 38 -11.57 -19.88 -6.60
N ARG A 39 -12.65 -20.62 -6.32
CA ARG A 39 -12.92 -21.16 -4.99
C ARG A 39 -11.77 -22.03 -4.49
N GLY A 40 -11.32 -21.75 -3.27
CA GLY A 40 -10.27 -22.50 -2.57
C GLY A 40 -10.69 -23.93 -2.23
N ALA A 41 -9.72 -24.84 -2.21
CA ALA A 41 -9.94 -26.27 -1.94
C ALA A 41 -10.00 -26.61 -0.45
N VAL A 42 -9.29 -25.86 0.41
CA VAL A 42 -9.17 -26.17 1.85
C VAL A 42 -9.80 -25.07 2.71
N GLU A 43 -9.51 -23.81 2.37
CA GLU A 43 -9.99 -22.63 3.09
C GLU A 43 -10.79 -21.73 2.14
N PRO A 44 -11.95 -22.19 1.62
CA PRO A 44 -12.74 -21.43 0.66
C PRO A 44 -13.27 -20.11 1.23
N ASP A 45 -13.23 -19.94 2.55
CA ASP A 45 -13.62 -18.76 3.32
C ASP A 45 -12.45 -17.80 3.61
N ARG A 46 -11.28 -17.99 2.99
CA ARG A 46 -10.15 -17.07 3.05
C ARG A 46 -9.87 -16.51 1.66
N TYR A 47 -9.72 -15.20 1.52
CA TYR A 47 -9.70 -14.51 0.23
C TYR A 47 -8.37 -13.81 -0.03
N VAL A 48 -7.74 -14.12 -1.15
CA VAL A 48 -6.61 -13.37 -1.69
C VAL A 48 -7.08 -12.65 -2.94
N ILE A 49 -6.95 -11.33 -2.95
CA ILE A 49 -7.55 -10.47 -3.98
C ILE A 49 -6.45 -9.90 -4.86
N LEU A 50 -6.58 -10.04 -6.18
CA LEU A 50 -5.83 -9.28 -7.18
C LEU A 50 -6.80 -8.32 -7.87
N GLY A 51 -6.65 -7.02 -7.63
CA GLY A 51 -7.58 -6.01 -8.13
C GLY A 51 -6.88 -4.83 -8.77
N GLY A 52 -7.44 -4.28 -9.84
CA GLY A 52 -7.00 -3.03 -10.45
C GLY A 52 -8.09 -2.46 -11.35
N HIS A 53 -8.13 -1.15 -11.50
CA HIS A 53 -9.12 -0.50 -12.34
C HIS A 53 -8.93 -0.72 -13.83
N ARG A 54 -9.98 -0.38 -14.58
CA ARG A 54 -10.09 -0.58 -16.03
C ARG A 54 -10.51 0.70 -16.73
N ASP A 55 -11.24 1.58 -16.05
CA ASP A 55 -11.54 2.90 -16.59
C ASP A 55 -10.26 3.72 -16.72
N ALA A 56 -10.19 4.51 -17.78
CA ALA A 56 -9.09 5.41 -18.09
C ALA A 56 -9.66 6.75 -18.53
N TRP A 57 -8.88 7.82 -18.39
CA TRP A 57 -9.27 9.14 -18.93
C TRP A 57 -9.48 9.14 -20.45
N VAL A 58 -8.63 8.42 -21.20
CA VAL A 58 -8.71 8.36 -22.66
C VAL A 58 -8.48 6.93 -23.17
N PHE A 59 -7.22 6.56 -23.47
CA PHE A 59 -6.86 5.21 -23.92
C PHE A 59 -6.22 4.38 -22.80
N GLY A 60 -5.45 5.05 -21.93
CA GLY A 60 -4.88 4.44 -20.74
C GLY A 60 -3.79 3.41 -20.99
N GLY A 61 -2.97 3.59 -22.03
CA GLY A 61 -1.91 2.65 -22.41
C GLY A 61 -1.01 2.21 -21.24
N ILE A 62 -0.70 3.13 -20.32
CA ILE A 62 -0.06 2.82 -19.03
C ILE A 62 -1.13 2.69 -17.94
N ASP A 63 -1.81 3.79 -17.62
CA ASP A 63 -2.83 3.90 -16.57
C ASP A 63 -4.25 3.71 -17.14
N PRO A 64 -4.94 2.59 -16.86
CA PRO A 64 -4.51 1.40 -16.13
C PRO A 64 -4.20 0.19 -17.00
N VAL A 65 -4.30 0.30 -18.33
CA VAL A 65 -4.40 -0.87 -19.22
C VAL A 65 -3.15 -1.76 -19.14
N SER A 66 -1.97 -1.19 -18.85
CA SER A 66 -0.76 -1.98 -18.60
C SER A 66 -0.90 -2.91 -17.37
N GLY A 67 -1.59 -2.45 -16.33
CA GLY A 67 -1.93 -3.22 -15.14
C GLY A 67 -3.04 -4.24 -15.38
N ALA A 68 -4.11 -3.83 -16.08
CA ALA A 68 -5.21 -4.71 -16.45
C ALA A 68 -4.74 -5.90 -17.31
N ALA A 69 -3.79 -5.69 -18.23
CA ALA A 69 -3.16 -6.76 -19.01
C ALA A 69 -2.44 -7.78 -18.12
N VAL A 70 -1.77 -7.32 -17.06
CA VAL A 70 -1.12 -8.17 -16.06
C VAL A 70 -2.13 -8.99 -15.24
N VAL A 71 -3.27 -8.39 -14.87
CA VAL A 71 -4.39 -9.12 -14.22
C VAL A 71 -4.90 -10.22 -15.15
N HIS A 72 -5.17 -9.90 -16.42
CA HIS A 72 -5.65 -10.87 -17.41
C HIS A 72 -4.68 -12.04 -17.61
N GLU A 73 -3.37 -11.77 -17.70
CA GLU A 73 -2.37 -12.82 -17.83
C GLU A 73 -2.29 -13.70 -16.57
N SER A 74 -2.43 -13.10 -15.38
CA SER A 74 -2.49 -13.84 -14.11
C SER A 74 -3.70 -14.77 -14.03
N VAL A 75 -4.88 -14.30 -14.47
CA VAL A 75 -6.10 -15.11 -14.61
C VAL A 75 -5.88 -16.25 -15.62
N ARG A 76 -5.27 -15.95 -16.77
CA ARG A 76 -4.97 -16.95 -17.80
C ARG A 76 -4.01 -18.03 -17.27
N ALA A 77 -2.99 -17.64 -16.50
CA ALA A 77 -2.05 -18.57 -15.87
C ALA A 77 -2.75 -19.46 -14.84
N ALA A 78 -3.57 -18.90 -13.95
CA ALA A 78 -4.38 -19.65 -13.00
C ALA A 78 -5.32 -20.64 -13.70
N GLY A 79 -5.99 -20.21 -14.79
CA GLY A 79 -6.84 -21.08 -15.60
C GLY A 79 -6.09 -22.26 -16.24
N LYS A 80 -4.84 -22.05 -16.70
CA LYS A 80 -3.98 -23.14 -17.19
C LYS A 80 -3.62 -24.14 -16.07
N LEU A 81 -3.33 -23.65 -14.86
CA LEU A 81 -3.06 -24.53 -13.71
C LEU A 81 -4.29 -25.34 -13.32
N MET A 82 -5.48 -24.71 -13.32
CA MET A 82 -6.74 -25.41 -13.05
C MET A 82 -7.04 -26.54 -14.04
N LYS A 83 -6.74 -26.34 -15.32
CA LYS A 83 -6.86 -27.41 -16.34
C LYS A 83 -5.93 -28.60 -16.09
N LYS A 84 -4.86 -28.40 -15.30
CA LYS A 84 -3.93 -29.46 -14.86
C LYS A 84 -4.32 -30.07 -13.50
N GLY A 85 -5.48 -29.71 -12.95
CA GLY A 85 -5.98 -30.23 -11.68
C GLY A 85 -5.59 -29.43 -10.44
N TRP A 86 -4.84 -28.33 -10.58
CA TRP A 86 -4.51 -27.47 -9.45
C TRP A 86 -5.74 -26.67 -8.98
N ARG A 87 -5.87 -26.52 -7.66
CA ARG A 87 -6.82 -25.61 -7.01
C ARG A 87 -6.08 -24.92 -5.87
N PRO A 88 -6.24 -23.60 -5.70
CA PRO A 88 -5.58 -22.90 -4.60
C PRO A 88 -6.14 -23.37 -3.26
N ARG A 89 -5.31 -23.38 -2.21
CA ARG A 89 -5.76 -23.65 -0.83
C ARG A 89 -6.88 -22.68 -0.41
N ARG A 90 -6.68 -21.38 -0.63
CA ARG A 90 -7.60 -20.26 -0.34
C ARG A 90 -8.30 -19.78 -1.61
N THR A 91 -9.42 -19.07 -1.47
CA THR A 91 -10.12 -18.52 -2.64
C THR A 91 -9.33 -17.34 -3.22
N LEU A 92 -9.06 -17.39 -4.53
CA LEU A 92 -8.52 -16.26 -5.29
C LEU A 92 -9.68 -15.45 -5.87
N ILE A 93 -9.64 -14.14 -5.67
CA ILE A 93 -10.59 -13.18 -6.26
C ILE A 93 -9.82 -12.27 -7.20
N PHE A 94 -10.33 -12.11 -8.41
CA PHE A 94 -9.83 -11.18 -9.41
C PHE A 94 -10.86 -10.09 -9.62
N ALA A 95 -10.45 -8.84 -9.53
CA ALA A 95 -11.34 -7.70 -9.67
C ALA A 95 -10.83 -6.72 -10.74
N SER A 96 -11.74 -6.31 -11.60
CA SER A 96 -11.53 -5.22 -12.56
C SER A 96 -12.47 -4.08 -12.18
N TRP A 97 -11.89 -3.10 -11.46
CA TRP A 97 -12.62 -1.96 -10.91
C TRP A 97 -12.99 -0.95 -11.99
N ASP A 98 -14.03 -0.18 -11.72
CA ASP A 98 -14.53 0.89 -12.59
C ASP A 98 -14.61 2.20 -11.81
N ALA A 99 -14.58 3.33 -12.52
CA ALA A 99 -14.59 4.67 -11.94
C ALA A 99 -13.53 4.93 -10.84
N GLU A 100 -12.34 4.36 -10.98
CA GLU A 100 -11.20 4.69 -10.11
C GLU A 100 -10.75 6.13 -10.32
N GLU A 101 -10.72 6.59 -11.57
CA GLU A 101 -10.26 7.93 -11.95
C GLU A 101 -11.19 9.03 -11.41
N PHE A 102 -12.41 8.64 -11.04
CA PHE A 102 -13.42 9.49 -10.43
C PHE A 102 -13.40 9.44 -8.89
N GLY A 103 -12.37 8.85 -8.30
CA GLY A 103 -12.15 8.82 -6.85
C GLY A 103 -12.33 7.44 -6.23
N LEU A 104 -11.75 6.40 -6.85
CA LEU A 104 -11.72 5.02 -6.34
C LEU A 104 -13.13 4.43 -6.17
N LEU A 105 -14.12 4.88 -6.96
CA LEU A 105 -15.53 4.65 -6.67
C LEU A 105 -15.87 3.16 -6.72
N GLY A 106 -15.52 2.46 -7.80
CA GLY A 106 -15.90 1.05 -7.95
C GLY A 106 -15.32 0.14 -6.87
N SER A 107 -14.03 0.27 -6.56
CA SER A 107 -13.38 -0.53 -5.51
C SER A 107 -13.90 -0.18 -4.12
N THR A 108 -14.12 1.12 -3.85
CA THR A 108 -14.62 1.59 -2.56
C THR A 108 -16.05 1.12 -2.30
N GLU A 109 -16.98 1.34 -3.21
CA GLU A 109 -18.38 0.94 -3.04
C GLU A 109 -18.49 -0.59 -2.88
N TRP A 110 -17.71 -1.36 -3.65
CA TRP A 110 -17.70 -2.82 -3.48
C TRP A 110 -17.13 -3.24 -2.12
N ALA A 111 -16.09 -2.56 -1.63
CA ALA A 111 -15.52 -2.80 -0.31
C ALA A 111 -16.48 -2.40 0.81
N GLU A 112 -17.29 -1.35 0.64
CA GLU A 112 -18.36 -0.97 1.57
C GLU A 112 -19.45 -2.04 1.65
N ASP A 113 -19.99 -2.46 0.51
CA ASP A 113 -21.04 -3.48 0.41
C ASP A 113 -20.63 -4.81 1.05
N HIS A 114 -19.34 -5.15 0.97
CA HIS A 114 -18.79 -6.42 1.44
C HIS A 114 -17.92 -6.28 2.70
N ALA A 115 -17.92 -5.12 3.37
CA ALA A 115 -16.99 -4.80 4.45
C ALA A 115 -16.92 -5.89 5.53
N ARG A 116 -18.09 -6.38 5.99
CA ARG A 116 -18.17 -7.44 7.01
C ARG A 116 -17.47 -8.72 6.56
N VAL A 117 -17.69 -9.12 5.32
CA VAL A 117 -17.10 -10.36 4.79
C VAL A 117 -15.60 -10.17 4.57
N LEU A 118 -15.19 -9.04 4.02
CA LEU A 118 -13.78 -8.75 3.74
C LEU A 118 -12.95 -8.60 5.01
N GLN A 119 -13.47 -7.93 6.04
CA GLN A 119 -12.80 -7.79 7.32
C GLN A 119 -12.53 -9.16 7.98
N GLU A 120 -13.45 -10.10 7.85
CA GLU A 120 -13.34 -11.44 8.45
C GLU A 120 -12.62 -12.50 7.59
N ARG A 121 -12.47 -12.26 6.28
CA ARG A 121 -12.02 -13.30 5.34
C ARG A 121 -10.88 -12.91 4.44
N ALA A 122 -10.65 -11.62 4.20
CA ALA A 122 -9.58 -11.19 3.29
C ALA A 122 -8.21 -11.36 3.95
N VAL A 123 -7.39 -12.20 3.34
CA VAL A 123 -5.98 -12.40 3.71
C VAL A 123 -5.17 -11.19 3.28
N ALA A 124 -5.28 -10.83 2.00
CA ALA A 124 -4.52 -9.73 1.42
C ALA A 124 -5.16 -9.19 0.13
N TYR A 125 -4.83 -7.94 -0.19
CA TYR A 125 -5.19 -7.28 -1.44
C TYR A 125 -3.93 -6.84 -2.20
N ILE A 126 -3.73 -7.36 -3.42
CA ILE A 126 -2.63 -6.97 -4.29
C ILE A 126 -3.19 -6.08 -5.39
N ASN A 127 -2.73 -4.83 -5.43
CA ASN A 127 -3.17 -3.84 -6.39
C ASN A 127 -2.48 -4.00 -7.75
N ALA A 128 -3.24 -3.79 -8.83
CA ALA A 128 -2.82 -4.04 -10.19
C ALA A 128 -3.26 -2.97 -11.20
N ASP A 129 -3.21 -1.71 -10.78
CA ASP A 129 -3.06 -0.51 -11.65
C ASP A 129 -1.74 -0.61 -12.49
N SER A 130 -1.36 0.43 -13.21
CA SER A 130 -0.10 0.69 -13.90
C SER A 130 1.05 -0.24 -13.53
N ALA A 131 1.46 -1.05 -14.51
CA ALA A 131 2.58 -1.97 -14.37
C ALA A 131 3.93 -1.29 -14.68
N ILE A 132 3.91 -0.19 -15.46
CA ILE A 132 5.12 0.51 -15.89
C ILE A 132 4.95 2.03 -15.89
N GLU A 133 5.64 2.73 -15.00
CA GLU A 133 5.69 4.20 -14.95
C GLU A 133 7.07 4.75 -15.34
N GLY A 134 8.00 3.85 -15.67
CA GLY A 134 9.36 4.16 -16.09
C GLY A 134 10.18 2.87 -16.24
N MET A 135 11.41 3.00 -16.73
CA MET A 135 12.18 1.87 -17.25
C MET A 135 13.39 1.48 -16.40
N TYR A 136 13.55 2.07 -15.22
CA TYR A 136 14.79 1.98 -14.47
C TYR A 136 14.85 0.74 -13.58
N THR A 137 13.86 0.57 -12.70
CA THR A 137 13.89 -0.48 -11.67
C THR A 137 12.49 -0.81 -11.17
N LEU A 138 12.37 -1.91 -10.42
CA LEU A 138 11.17 -2.27 -9.69
C LEU A 138 10.90 -1.26 -8.55
N ARG A 139 9.64 -0.91 -8.34
CA ARG A 139 9.11 -0.22 -7.18
C ARG A 139 8.06 -1.11 -6.52
N VAL A 140 8.16 -1.25 -5.20
CA VAL A 140 7.16 -1.92 -4.38
C VAL A 140 6.71 -0.98 -3.28
N ASP A 141 5.39 -0.91 -3.08
CA ASP A 141 4.77 -0.26 -1.94
C ASP A 141 3.87 -1.32 -1.27
N CYS A 142 4.10 -1.69 0.00
CA CYS A 142 3.27 -2.69 0.69
C CYS A 142 3.31 -2.54 2.22
N THR A 143 2.41 -3.26 2.90
CA THR A 143 2.50 -3.43 4.36
C THR A 143 3.80 -4.15 4.76
N PRO A 144 4.42 -3.81 5.91
CA PRO A 144 5.63 -4.46 6.38
C PRO A 144 5.57 -5.98 6.43
N SER A 145 4.41 -6.55 6.76
CA SER A 145 4.24 -8.00 6.84
C SER A 145 4.47 -8.74 5.52
N LEU A 146 4.43 -8.03 4.37
CA LEU A 146 4.69 -8.59 3.05
C LEU A 146 6.14 -8.44 2.58
N HIS A 147 7.01 -7.73 3.31
CA HIS A 147 8.38 -7.44 2.86
C HIS A 147 9.18 -8.71 2.53
N THR A 148 9.22 -9.67 3.46
CA THR A 148 9.95 -10.93 3.29
C THR A 148 9.46 -11.69 2.05
N LEU A 149 8.14 -11.81 1.88
CA LEU A 149 7.53 -12.47 0.72
C LEU A 149 7.91 -11.78 -0.60
N VAL A 150 7.89 -10.44 -0.65
CA VAL A 150 8.29 -9.66 -1.84
C VAL A 150 9.75 -9.97 -2.20
N TYR A 151 10.65 -9.96 -1.22
CA TYR A 151 12.06 -10.28 -1.47
C TYR A 151 12.24 -11.71 -1.97
N ASP A 152 11.54 -12.68 -1.39
CA ASP A 152 11.64 -14.08 -1.79
C ASP A 152 11.09 -14.35 -3.19
N ILE A 153 10.03 -13.66 -3.59
CA ILE A 153 9.50 -13.71 -4.96
C ILE A 153 10.49 -13.08 -5.94
N THR A 154 11.00 -11.88 -5.64
CA THR A 154 11.91 -11.17 -6.55
C THR A 154 13.25 -11.86 -6.72
N LYS A 155 13.70 -12.68 -5.75
CA LYS A 155 14.85 -13.60 -5.90
C LYS A 155 14.59 -14.76 -6.87
N LYS A 156 13.32 -15.08 -7.16
CA LYS A 156 12.91 -16.16 -8.09
C LYS A 156 12.55 -15.66 -9.48
N VAL A 157 12.47 -14.34 -9.67
CA VAL A 157 12.19 -13.70 -10.96
C VAL A 157 13.51 -13.26 -11.58
N SER A 158 13.73 -13.54 -12.87
CA SER A 158 14.92 -13.05 -13.60
C SER A 158 14.82 -11.54 -13.84
N SER A 159 15.95 -10.84 -13.82
CA SER A 159 16.01 -9.43 -14.22
C SER A 159 15.60 -9.31 -15.70
N PRO A 160 14.71 -8.36 -16.05
CA PRO A 160 14.37 -8.09 -17.44
C PRO A 160 15.34 -7.10 -18.12
N GLU A 161 16.33 -6.58 -17.39
CA GLU A 161 17.25 -5.55 -17.89
C GLU A 161 18.35 -6.13 -18.79
N GLU A 162 18.66 -5.41 -19.86
CA GLU A 162 19.74 -5.77 -20.79
C GLU A 162 21.11 -5.71 -20.11
N GLY A 163 21.96 -6.72 -20.34
CA GLY A 163 23.26 -6.84 -19.69
C GLY A 163 23.20 -7.35 -18.24
N GLU A 164 22.03 -7.81 -17.79
CA GLU A 164 21.83 -8.45 -16.48
C GLU A 164 21.40 -9.92 -16.63
N GLU A 165 21.85 -10.59 -17.69
CA GLU A 165 21.58 -12.00 -17.93
C GLU A 165 22.08 -12.86 -16.76
N GLY A 166 21.19 -13.68 -16.21
CA GLY A 166 21.47 -14.53 -15.04
C GLY A 166 21.31 -13.83 -13.69
N MET A 167 21.08 -12.51 -13.65
CA MET A 167 20.70 -11.81 -12.41
C MET A 167 19.22 -12.05 -12.08
N THR A 168 18.92 -12.06 -10.79
CA THR A 168 17.55 -12.00 -10.26
C THR A 168 17.05 -10.56 -10.26
N LEU A 169 15.73 -10.39 -10.29
CA LEU A 169 15.07 -9.09 -10.16
C LEU A 169 15.41 -8.45 -8.81
N TYR A 170 15.57 -9.24 -7.74
CA TYR A 170 16.05 -8.75 -6.45
C TYR A 170 17.44 -8.11 -6.56
N GLN A 171 18.41 -8.77 -7.21
CA GLN A 171 19.76 -8.23 -7.39
C GLN A 171 19.75 -6.96 -8.26
N SER A 172 18.95 -6.97 -9.33
CA SER A 172 18.76 -5.81 -10.21
C SER A 172 18.18 -4.61 -9.46
N TRP A 173 17.17 -4.86 -8.62
CA TRP A 173 16.50 -3.85 -7.80
C TRP A 173 17.41 -3.33 -6.69
N HIS A 174 18.08 -4.22 -5.96
CA HIS A 174 19.05 -3.89 -4.91
C HIS A 174 20.17 -2.97 -5.42
N LYS A 175 20.71 -3.26 -6.60
CA LYS A 175 21.73 -2.42 -7.26
C LYS A 175 21.25 -0.99 -7.56
N ARG A 176 19.95 -0.78 -7.78
CA ARG A 176 19.38 0.48 -8.28
C ARG A 176 18.67 1.31 -7.20
N ASP A 177 17.97 0.67 -6.28
CA ASP A 177 17.14 1.31 -5.27
C ASP A 177 17.21 0.58 -3.92
N ASN A 178 18.34 0.77 -3.22
CA ASN A 178 18.61 0.16 -1.92
C ASN A 178 18.10 1.03 -0.76
N SER A 179 17.69 0.40 0.33
CA SER A 179 17.38 1.11 1.57
C SER A 179 18.63 1.77 2.16
N THR A 180 18.44 2.93 2.79
CA THR A 180 19.51 3.62 3.55
C THR A 180 19.73 3.02 4.94
N GLU A 181 18.85 2.14 5.39
CA GLU A 181 18.82 1.64 6.78
C GLU A 181 19.24 0.17 6.89
N ARG A 182 19.11 -0.60 5.80
CA ARG A 182 19.51 -2.00 5.75
C ARG A 182 19.97 -2.38 4.35
N ASP A 183 20.73 -3.46 4.27
CA ASP A 183 21.19 -4.01 2.99
C ASP A 183 20.08 -4.81 2.28
N ALA A 184 19.01 -4.12 1.86
CA ALA A 184 17.90 -4.69 1.13
C ALA A 184 17.17 -3.62 0.30
N PRO A 185 16.58 -3.99 -0.85
CA PRO A 185 15.86 -3.05 -1.69
C PRO A 185 14.79 -2.26 -0.94
N TRP A 186 14.63 -0.99 -1.32
CA TRP A 186 13.71 -0.06 -0.66
C TRP A 186 12.24 -0.40 -0.97
N ILE A 187 11.47 -0.73 0.07
CA ILE A 187 10.02 -0.85 -0.01
C ILE A 187 9.39 0.41 0.60
N SER A 188 8.48 1.02 -0.15
CA SER A 188 7.77 2.24 0.26
C SER A 188 6.49 1.92 1.05
N LYS A 189 6.03 2.88 1.85
CA LYS A 189 4.73 2.79 2.55
C LYS A 189 3.58 2.93 1.54
N LEU A 190 2.46 2.29 1.82
CA LEU A 190 1.20 2.54 1.11
C LEU A 190 0.56 3.85 1.61
N GLY A 191 0.09 4.68 0.67
CA GLY A 191 -0.66 5.92 0.93
C GLY A 191 -2.08 5.82 0.38
N SER A 192 -2.47 6.80 -0.45
CA SER A 192 -3.68 6.76 -1.30
C SER A 192 -3.30 6.53 -2.77
N GLY A 193 -4.25 6.77 -3.67
CA GLY A 193 -4.01 6.95 -5.10
C GLY A 193 -4.07 5.66 -5.91
N SER A 194 -4.77 4.64 -5.40
CA SER A 194 -5.31 3.53 -6.19
C SER A 194 -6.29 2.71 -5.36
N ASP A 195 -6.91 1.69 -5.97
CA ASP A 195 -8.00 0.89 -5.42
C ASP A 195 -7.71 0.16 -4.10
N PHE A 196 -6.44 0.01 -3.71
CA PHE A 196 -6.08 -0.59 -2.42
C PHE A 196 -6.50 0.27 -1.20
N GLU A 197 -6.84 1.55 -1.38
CA GLU A 197 -7.10 2.48 -0.26
C GLU A 197 -8.20 1.95 0.67
N ALA A 198 -9.35 1.57 0.14
CA ALA A 198 -10.46 1.07 0.95
C ALA A 198 -10.09 -0.24 1.68
N TYR A 199 -9.35 -1.13 1.02
CA TYR A 199 -8.92 -2.41 1.60
C TYR A 199 -7.93 -2.19 2.74
N PHE A 200 -6.92 -1.35 2.52
CA PHE A 200 -5.84 -1.14 3.47
C PHE A 200 -6.21 -0.15 4.58
N ILE A 201 -6.54 1.09 4.21
CA ILE A 201 -6.70 2.21 5.13
C ILE A 201 -7.99 2.12 5.93
N ARG A 202 -9.06 1.58 5.33
CA ARG A 202 -10.38 1.52 5.97
C ARG A 202 -10.69 0.15 6.56
N LEU A 203 -10.39 -0.93 5.82
CA LEU A 203 -10.72 -2.29 6.26
C LEU A 203 -9.56 -2.99 6.98
N GLY A 204 -8.33 -2.47 6.96
CA GLY A 204 -7.16 -3.05 7.63
C GLY A 204 -6.65 -4.32 6.96
N ILE A 205 -6.80 -4.46 5.64
CA ILE A 205 -6.37 -5.64 4.86
C ILE A 205 -4.94 -5.46 4.41
N ALA A 206 -4.06 -6.42 4.75
CA ALA A 206 -2.68 -6.43 4.32
C ALA A 206 -2.61 -6.25 2.79
N SER A 207 -1.91 -5.21 2.34
CA SER A 207 -1.98 -4.80 0.94
C SER A 207 -0.60 -4.54 0.34
N GLY A 208 -0.50 -4.63 -0.99
CA GLY A 208 0.72 -4.28 -1.70
C GLY A 208 0.51 -4.00 -3.18
N ARG A 209 1.47 -3.28 -3.79
CA ARG A 209 1.55 -3.03 -5.23
C ARG A 209 3.01 -3.13 -5.69
N ALA A 210 3.21 -3.57 -6.92
CA ALA A 210 4.51 -3.63 -7.57
C ALA A 210 4.41 -3.11 -9.00
N ARG A 211 5.38 -2.32 -9.44
CA ARG A 211 5.45 -1.73 -10.79
C ARG A 211 6.88 -1.38 -11.15
N TYR A 212 7.15 -1.16 -12.43
CA TYR A 212 8.41 -0.57 -12.87
C TYR A 212 8.35 0.96 -12.80
N THR A 213 9.46 1.60 -12.40
CA THR A 213 9.54 3.05 -12.18
C THR A 213 10.81 3.64 -12.80
N LYS A 214 10.82 4.97 -12.90
CA LYS A 214 11.96 5.80 -13.29
C LYS A 214 13.03 5.93 -12.20
N ASN A 215 14.20 6.47 -12.56
CA ASN A 215 15.28 6.76 -11.62
C ASN A 215 15.02 8.07 -10.87
N ARG A 216 14.56 7.97 -9.63
CA ARG A 216 14.23 9.15 -8.79
C ARG A 216 15.42 10.08 -8.51
N LYS A 217 16.67 9.61 -8.68
CA LYS A 217 17.87 10.43 -8.45
C LYS A 217 18.14 11.39 -9.62
N THR A 218 17.78 11.00 -10.84
CA THR A 218 18.04 11.77 -12.07
C THR A 218 16.78 12.39 -12.67
N GLU A 219 15.62 11.76 -12.45
CA GLU A 219 14.35 12.13 -13.08
C GLU A 219 13.40 12.75 -12.05
N ARG A 220 13.43 14.10 -11.98
CA ARG A 220 12.74 14.89 -10.95
C ARG A 220 11.29 15.28 -11.28
N TYR A 221 10.79 14.94 -12.46
CA TYR A 221 9.38 15.16 -12.79
C TYR A 221 8.47 14.30 -11.90
N SER A 222 7.18 14.63 -11.77
CA SER A 222 6.18 13.79 -11.10
C SER A 222 5.59 12.77 -12.08
N SER A 223 5.05 11.65 -11.58
CA SER A 223 4.44 10.58 -12.41
C SER A 223 5.30 10.21 -13.64
N TYR A 224 4.74 10.33 -14.85
CA TYR A 224 5.42 10.20 -16.13
C TYR A 224 4.86 11.23 -17.15
N PRO A 225 5.59 11.60 -18.21
CA PRO A 225 5.28 12.80 -19.00
C PRO A 225 3.91 12.84 -19.70
N VAL A 226 3.31 11.68 -19.99
CA VAL A 226 2.03 11.58 -20.71
C VAL A 226 0.85 11.19 -19.82
N TYR A 227 1.04 11.20 -18.50
CA TYR A 227 0.02 10.86 -17.50
C TYR A 227 -1.29 11.60 -17.76
N HIS A 228 -2.41 10.86 -17.81
CA HIS A 228 -3.77 11.39 -17.98
C HIS A 228 -3.96 12.24 -19.25
N SER A 229 -3.24 11.90 -20.32
CA SER A 229 -3.29 12.62 -21.59
C SER A 229 -3.72 11.72 -22.75
N VAL A 230 -4.13 12.34 -23.86
CA VAL A 230 -4.44 11.64 -25.11
C VAL A 230 -3.25 10.87 -25.71
N TYR A 231 -2.02 11.18 -25.27
CA TYR A 231 -0.80 10.53 -25.77
C TYR A 231 -0.48 9.22 -25.04
N GLU A 232 -1.23 8.89 -24.00
CA GLU A 232 -1.11 7.65 -23.24
C GLU A 232 -1.73 6.46 -24.01
N THR A 233 -0.99 6.00 -25.02
CA THR A 233 -1.43 5.05 -26.05
C THR A 233 -0.72 3.69 -25.94
N TYR A 234 -1.19 2.67 -26.64
CA TYR A 234 -0.47 1.40 -26.74
C TYR A 234 0.95 1.60 -27.33
N GLU A 235 1.06 2.42 -28.37
CA GLU A 235 2.30 2.69 -29.07
C GLU A 235 3.34 3.36 -28.18
N ILE A 236 2.93 4.14 -27.16
CA ILE A 236 3.91 4.71 -26.23
C ILE A 236 4.58 3.63 -25.40
N VAL A 237 3.79 2.64 -24.95
CA VAL A 237 4.30 1.52 -24.15
C VAL A 237 5.20 0.64 -25.01
N GLU A 238 4.69 0.21 -26.16
CA GLU A 238 5.41 -0.67 -27.09
C GLU A 238 6.70 -0.03 -27.62
N ARG A 239 6.71 1.27 -27.93
CA ARG A 239 7.90 1.86 -28.58
C ARG A 239 8.91 2.44 -27.62
N PHE A 240 8.45 2.95 -26.46
CA PHE A 240 9.30 3.77 -25.59
C PHE A 240 9.49 3.21 -24.19
N TYR A 241 8.53 2.47 -23.62
CA TYR A 241 8.65 1.99 -22.22
C TYR A 241 9.09 0.53 -22.13
N ASP A 242 8.48 -0.37 -22.90
CA ASP A 242 8.83 -1.79 -22.86
C ASP A 242 8.59 -2.50 -24.20
N PRO A 243 9.45 -2.25 -25.22
CA PRO A 243 9.30 -2.89 -26.54
C PRO A 243 9.33 -4.40 -26.56
N SER A 244 9.92 -5.01 -25.53
CA SER A 244 10.00 -6.46 -25.40
C SER A 244 8.94 -7.06 -24.48
N PHE A 245 8.17 -6.20 -23.79
CA PHE A 245 7.23 -6.57 -22.72
C PHE A 245 7.86 -7.35 -21.55
N ARG A 246 9.19 -7.40 -21.44
CA ARG A 246 9.90 -8.16 -20.40
C ARG A 246 9.72 -7.54 -19.01
N ARG A 247 9.60 -6.21 -18.91
CA ARG A 247 9.37 -5.53 -17.62
C ARG A 247 7.93 -5.74 -17.16
N LEU A 248 6.96 -5.66 -18.07
CA LEU A 248 5.56 -6.02 -17.79
C LEU A 248 5.45 -7.49 -17.36
N GLU A 249 6.16 -8.39 -18.04
CA GLU A 249 6.24 -9.80 -17.64
C GLU A 249 6.84 -9.97 -16.24
N ALA A 250 7.93 -9.27 -15.93
CA ALA A 250 8.55 -9.31 -14.60
C ALA A 250 7.57 -8.85 -13.51
N VAL A 251 6.82 -7.76 -13.75
CA VAL A 251 5.77 -7.28 -12.83
C VAL A 251 4.63 -8.30 -12.71
N ALA A 252 4.23 -8.94 -13.81
CA ALA A 252 3.24 -10.02 -13.78
C ALA A 252 3.70 -11.21 -12.93
N ARG A 253 4.97 -11.60 -13.03
CA ARG A 253 5.55 -12.66 -12.21
C ARG A 253 5.62 -12.27 -10.73
N VAL A 254 5.90 -10.99 -10.41
CA VAL A 254 5.88 -10.51 -9.02
C VAL A 254 4.46 -10.49 -8.45
N ARG A 255 3.50 -9.83 -9.12
CA ARG A 255 2.09 -9.76 -8.69
C ARG A 255 1.46 -11.15 -8.60
N GLY A 256 1.69 -11.99 -9.62
CA GLY A 256 1.31 -13.40 -9.65
C GLY A 256 1.92 -14.19 -8.49
N GLY A 257 3.24 -14.08 -8.31
CA GLY A 257 3.97 -14.75 -7.23
C GLY A 257 3.41 -14.40 -5.84
N LEU A 258 3.01 -13.15 -5.63
CA LEU A 258 2.38 -12.71 -4.38
C LEU A 258 1.05 -13.43 -4.18
N ILE A 259 0.15 -13.35 -5.15
CA ILE A 259 -1.20 -13.91 -5.00
C ILE A 259 -1.18 -15.44 -4.90
N PHE A 260 -0.32 -16.13 -5.65
CA PHE A 260 -0.22 -17.59 -5.58
C PHE A 260 0.40 -18.04 -4.26
N SER A 261 1.43 -17.35 -3.75
CA SER A 261 2.03 -17.71 -2.46
C SER A 261 1.06 -17.49 -1.31
N LEU A 262 0.36 -16.35 -1.30
CA LEU A 262 -0.65 -16.05 -0.27
C LEU A 262 -1.84 -17.02 -0.34
N ALA A 263 -2.23 -17.45 -1.55
CA ALA A 263 -3.38 -18.32 -1.74
C ALA A 263 -3.08 -19.81 -1.48
N ASP A 264 -1.84 -20.26 -1.61
CA ASP A 264 -1.50 -21.70 -1.60
C ASP A 264 -0.62 -22.15 -0.43
N SER A 265 0.14 -21.25 0.20
CA SER A 265 0.99 -21.62 1.35
C SER A 265 0.15 -22.10 2.53
N PRO A 266 0.47 -23.25 3.17
CA PRO A 266 -0.27 -23.75 4.34
C PRO A 266 -0.32 -22.73 5.48
N VAL A 267 0.83 -22.19 5.85
CA VAL A 267 0.98 -21.05 6.75
C VAL A 267 1.12 -19.78 5.90
N LEU A 268 0.42 -18.71 6.28
CA LEU A 268 0.50 -17.44 5.58
C LEU A 268 1.94 -16.89 5.61
N PRO A 269 2.53 -16.53 4.46
CA PRO A 269 3.89 -15.98 4.39
C PRO A 269 3.89 -14.49 4.77
N LEU A 270 3.41 -14.17 5.98
CA LEU A 270 3.36 -12.83 6.56
C LEU A 270 4.34 -12.75 7.73
N ASP A 271 5.13 -11.69 7.77
CA ASP A 271 6.21 -11.52 8.74
C ASP A 271 5.93 -10.39 9.73
N CYS A 272 5.52 -10.75 10.95
CA CYS A 272 5.29 -9.81 12.04
C CYS A 272 6.56 -9.07 12.52
N VAL A 273 7.75 -9.64 12.34
CA VAL A 273 9.01 -9.01 12.78
C VAL A 273 9.36 -7.82 11.87
N GLU A 274 9.10 -7.92 10.57
CA GLU A 274 9.23 -6.78 9.65
C GLU A 274 8.33 -5.60 10.06
N TYR A 275 7.14 -5.90 10.60
CA TYR A 275 6.25 -4.88 11.16
C TYR A 275 6.84 -4.24 12.42
N ALA A 276 7.40 -5.02 13.34
CA ALA A 276 8.05 -4.51 14.54
C ALA A 276 9.23 -3.58 14.22
N MET A 277 10.06 -3.97 13.26
CA MET A 277 11.17 -3.14 12.76
C MET A 277 10.66 -1.82 12.17
N SER A 278 9.58 -1.88 11.39
CA SER A 278 8.96 -0.70 10.77
C SER A 278 8.34 0.24 11.82
N LEU A 279 7.64 -0.30 12.83
CA LEU A 279 7.09 0.50 13.94
C LEU A 279 8.18 1.22 14.73
N THR A 280 9.30 0.55 15.00
CA THR A 280 10.47 1.16 15.66
C THR A 280 10.99 2.35 14.86
N LYS A 281 11.14 2.18 13.54
CA LYS A 281 11.53 3.28 12.65
C LYS A 281 10.53 4.43 12.67
N TYR A 282 9.24 4.14 12.58
CA TYR A 282 8.20 5.17 12.52
C TYR A 282 8.09 5.94 13.84
N ALA A 283 8.19 5.25 14.98
CA ALA A 283 8.17 5.87 16.31
C ALA A 283 9.36 6.82 16.49
N ASN A 284 10.55 6.38 16.08
CA ASN A 284 11.72 7.25 16.05
C ASN A 284 11.53 8.45 15.12
N SER A 285 11.00 8.23 13.92
CA SER A 285 10.82 9.30 12.93
C SER A 285 9.83 10.37 13.41
N ILE A 286 8.70 9.98 13.98
CA ILE A 286 7.70 10.92 14.50
C ILE A 286 8.18 11.62 15.78
N TYR A 287 8.97 10.94 16.61
CA TYR A 287 9.61 11.56 17.77
C TYR A 287 10.63 12.63 17.35
N GLN A 288 11.45 12.36 16.32
CA GLN A 288 12.36 13.36 15.76
C GLN A 288 11.64 14.58 15.19
N LEU A 289 10.43 14.40 14.64
CA LEU A 289 9.58 15.54 14.24
C LEU A 289 9.14 16.37 15.46
N ALA A 290 8.70 15.72 16.53
CA ALA A 290 8.28 16.39 17.76
C ALA A 290 9.45 17.13 18.45
N LEU A 291 10.67 16.59 18.37
CA LEU A 291 11.90 17.20 18.91
C LEU A 291 12.30 18.53 18.27
N LYS A 292 11.58 18.99 17.22
CA LYS A 292 11.68 20.38 16.76
C LYS A 292 11.11 21.39 17.77
N HIS A 293 10.30 20.94 18.72
CA HIS A 293 9.63 21.79 19.73
C HIS A 293 9.89 21.32 21.17
N PRO A 294 11.15 21.14 21.62
CA PRO A 294 11.47 20.47 22.88
C PRO A 294 10.97 21.25 24.11
N ALA A 295 11.04 22.58 24.09
CA ALA A 295 10.56 23.42 25.19
C ALA A 295 9.03 23.32 25.36
N ALA A 296 8.29 23.28 24.25
CA ALA A 296 6.83 23.16 24.26
C ALA A 296 6.40 21.76 24.76
N MET A 297 7.10 20.70 24.34
CA MET A 297 6.87 19.35 24.87
C MET A 297 7.02 19.30 26.40
N GLN A 298 8.06 19.92 26.94
CA GLN A 298 8.27 20.00 28.39
C GLN A 298 7.17 20.82 29.07
N GLN A 299 6.83 22.00 28.52
CA GLN A 299 5.80 22.89 29.07
C GLN A 299 4.42 22.21 29.12
N HIS A 300 4.05 21.45 28.09
CA HIS A 300 2.73 20.81 27.99
C HIS A 300 2.72 19.34 28.46
N SER A 301 3.83 18.87 29.05
CA SER A 301 4.00 17.51 29.58
C SER A 301 3.71 16.41 28.54
N VAL A 302 4.26 16.57 27.34
CA VAL A 302 4.13 15.63 26.23
C VAL A 302 5.25 14.59 26.33
N SER A 303 4.88 13.32 26.48
CA SER A 303 5.83 12.19 26.50
C SER A 303 5.47 11.16 25.42
N PHE A 304 6.51 10.58 24.81
CA PHE A 304 6.41 9.47 23.85
C PHE A 304 6.68 8.10 24.49
N ASP A 305 6.93 8.05 25.80
CA ASP A 305 7.34 6.82 26.51
C ASP A 305 6.31 5.70 26.33
N SER A 306 5.02 6.05 26.37
CA SER A 306 3.93 5.08 26.14
C SER A 306 3.97 4.45 24.75
N LEU A 307 4.29 5.23 23.70
CA LEU A 307 4.43 4.73 22.35
C LEU A 307 5.67 3.84 22.21
N PHE A 308 6.81 4.28 22.74
CA PHE A 308 8.04 3.48 22.69
C PHE A 308 7.90 2.16 23.47
N PHE A 309 7.27 2.19 24.64
CA PHE A 309 6.96 0.98 25.41
C PHE A 309 6.05 0.01 24.62
N ALA A 310 4.99 0.54 23.98
CA ALA A 310 4.10 -0.29 23.16
C ALA A 310 4.84 -0.92 21.98
N VAL A 311 5.73 -0.18 21.31
CA VAL A 311 6.55 -0.67 20.20
C VAL A 311 7.57 -1.72 20.64
N GLU A 312 8.20 -1.53 21.81
CA GLU A 312 9.11 -2.52 22.39
C GLU A 312 8.35 -3.82 22.74
N ASN A 313 7.20 -3.71 23.42
CA ASN A 313 6.34 -4.86 23.71
C ASN A 313 5.92 -5.59 22.43
N PHE A 314 5.45 -4.86 21.41
CA PHE A 314 5.12 -5.44 20.10
C PHE A 314 6.31 -6.20 19.50
N THR A 315 7.51 -5.64 19.60
CA THR A 315 8.73 -6.27 19.08
C THR A 315 9.06 -7.59 19.77
N VAL A 316 8.94 -7.64 21.10
CA VAL A 316 9.11 -8.88 21.87
C VAL A 316 8.06 -9.90 21.47
N VAL A 317 6.78 -9.52 21.50
CA VAL A 317 5.68 -10.45 21.20
C VAL A 317 5.72 -10.97 19.76
N ALA A 318 6.08 -10.14 18.78
CA ALA A 318 6.22 -10.55 17.38
C ALA A 318 7.35 -11.58 17.20
N ARG A 319 8.48 -11.42 17.90
CA ARG A 319 9.58 -12.41 17.89
C ARG A 319 9.15 -13.71 18.55
N ASP A 320 8.51 -13.65 19.71
CA ASP A 320 8.02 -14.83 20.41
C ASP A 320 6.97 -15.57 19.57
N PHE A 321 6.11 -14.85 18.84
CA PHE A 321 5.15 -15.44 17.91
C PHE A 321 5.82 -16.24 16.79
N HIS A 322 6.87 -15.68 16.17
CA HIS A 322 7.63 -16.41 15.14
C HIS A 322 8.41 -17.59 15.70
N GLN A 323 8.95 -17.51 16.92
CA GLN A 323 9.56 -18.68 17.57
C GLN A 323 8.55 -19.82 17.79
N ARG A 324 7.30 -19.49 18.13
CA ARG A 324 6.21 -20.49 18.20
C ARG A 324 5.84 -21.04 16.82
N LEU A 325 5.92 -20.20 15.79
CA LEU A 325 5.66 -20.61 14.41
C LEU A 325 6.64 -21.68 13.92
N ASP A 326 7.91 -21.57 14.30
CA ASP A 326 8.94 -22.58 13.99
C ASP A 326 8.66 -23.95 14.62
N GLN A 327 7.89 -23.98 15.71
CA GLN A 327 7.51 -25.19 16.44
C GLN A 327 6.11 -25.71 16.06
N LEU A 328 5.43 -25.05 15.12
CA LEU A 328 4.07 -25.39 14.73
C LEU A 328 3.98 -26.77 14.07
N ASP A 329 3.15 -27.64 14.62
CA ASP A 329 2.77 -28.89 13.95
C ASP A 329 1.86 -28.58 12.75
N THR A 330 2.47 -28.51 11.57
CA THR A 330 1.76 -28.23 10.31
C THR A 330 0.83 -29.35 9.85
N SER A 331 0.88 -30.54 10.47
CA SER A 331 -0.09 -31.61 10.22
C SER A 331 -1.43 -31.36 10.91
N ASN A 332 -1.43 -30.58 11.99
CA ASN A 332 -2.64 -30.16 12.69
C ASN A 332 -3.29 -28.96 11.99
N ALA A 333 -4.30 -29.23 11.17
CA ALA A 333 -5.00 -28.21 10.39
C ALA A 333 -5.63 -27.09 11.25
N LEU A 334 -6.09 -27.40 12.47
CA LEU A 334 -6.69 -26.41 13.36
C LEU A 334 -5.62 -25.49 13.97
N ALA A 335 -4.46 -26.05 14.36
CA ALA A 335 -3.33 -25.25 14.85
C ALA A 335 -2.83 -24.29 13.76
N VAL A 336 -2.68 -24.78 12.52
CA VAL A 336 -2.32 -23.94 11.36
C VAL A 336 -3.37 -22.84 11.13
N ARG A 337 -4.67 -23.17 11.25
CA ARG A 337 -5.75 -22.19 11.10
C ARG A 337 -5.69 -21.08 12.16
N MET A 338 -5.51 -21.44 13.43
CA MET A 338 -5.42 -20.47 14.53
C MET A 338 -4.28 -19.48 14.32
N VAL A 339 -3.11 -19.97 13.95
CA VAL A 339 -1.93 -19.13 13.64
C VAL A 339 -2.18 -18.27 12.40
N ASN A 340 -2.76 -18.83 11.34
CA ASN A 340 -3.11 -18.06 10.14
C ASN A 340 -4.10 -16.93 10.45
N ASP A 341 -5.03 -17.16 11.37
CA ASP A 341 -5.97 -16.12 11.79
C ASP A 341 -5.22 -15.01 12.55
N GLN A 342 -4.27 -15.33 13.45
CA GLN A 342 -3.42 -14.32 14.09
C GLN A 342 -2.62 -13.50 13.05
N LEU A 343 -2.02 -14.15 12.05
CA LEU A 343 -1.28 -13.49 10.96
C LEU A 343 -2.19 -12.58 10.13
N MET A 344 -3.38 -13.06 9.76
CA MET A 344 -4.33 -12.33 8.93
C MET A 344 -4.94 -11.12 9.65
N TYR A 345 -5.34 -11.29 10.91
CA TYR A 345 -6.01 -10.26 11.69
C TYR A 345 -5.06 -9.22 12.28
N LEU A 346 -3.74 -9.45 12.27
CA LEU A 346 -2.76 -8.48 12.75
C LEU A 346 -2.94 -7.10 12.11
N GLU A 347 -3.13 -7.03 10.79
CA GLU A 347 -3.33 -5.76 10.10
C GLU A 347 -4.63 -5.06 10.53
N ARG A 348 -5.68 -5.84 10.85
CA ARG A 348 -6.95 -5.29 11.37
C ARG A 348 -6.79 -4.64 12.73
N ALA A 349 -5.88 -5.17 13.56
CA ALA A 349 -5.63 -4.66 14.90
C ALA A 349 -5.08 -3.22 14.89
N PHE A 350 -4.58 -2.74 13.75
CA PHE A 350 -4.14 -1.36 13.56
C PHE A 350 -5.25 -0.40 13.10
N THR A 351 -6.50 -0.83 13.05
CA THR A 351 -7.64 0.02 12.68
C THR A 351 -8.42 0.53 13.88
N ASP A 352 -8.69 1.83 13.91
CA ASP A 352 -9.59 2.47 14.87
C ASP A 352 -10.96 2.73 14.19
N PRO A 353 -12.07 2.18 14.72
CA PRO A 353 -13.40 2.38 14.14
C PRO A 353 -13.86 3.85 14.13
N LEU A 354 -13.31 4.71 14.99
CA LEU A 354 -13.60 6.14 15.02
C LEU A 354 -12.93 6.90 13.86
N GLY A 355 -11.87 6.32 13.30
CA GLY A 355 -11.06 6.96 12.27
C GLY A 355 -10.21 8.13 12.78
N LEU A 356 -9.46 8.74 11.86
CA LEU A 356 -8.64 9.90 12.13
C LEU A 356 -9.50 11.16 12.32
N PRO A 357 -9.01 12.19 13.03
CA PRO A 357 -9.71 13.45 13.21
C PRO A 357 -10.22 14.03 11.88
N GLY A 358 -11.53 14.29 11.80
CA GLY A 358 -12.20 14.82 10.60
C GLY A 358 -12.25 13.87 9.39
N ARG A 359 -11.76 12.63 9.51
CA ARG A 359 -11.61 11.67 8.40
C ARG A 359 -12.03 10.25 8.83
N PRO A 360 -13.34 9.98 9.03
CA PRO A 360 -13.84 8.72 9.62
C PRO A 360 -13.61 7.47 8.75
N PHE A 361 -13.32 7.66 7.45
CA PHE A 361 -12.99 6.57 6.54
C PHE A 361 -11.51 6.16 6.61
N TYR A 362 -10.65 7.00 7.15
CA TYR A 362 -9.24 6.68 7.37
C TYR A 362 -9.06 6.15 8.78
N ARG A 363 -8.95 4.83 8.89
CA ARG A 363 -9.02 4.11 10.17
C ARG A 363 -7.69 3.52 10.61
N HIS A 364 -6.78 3.31 9.68
CA HIS A 364 -5.49 2.73 9.97
C HIS A 364 -4.60 3.73 10.75
N ILE A 365 -4.26 3.38 12.00
CA ILE A 365 -3.54 4.27 12.93
C ILE A 365 -2.05 4.37 12.62
N ILE A 366 -1.47 3.34 12.02
CA ILE A 366 -0.06 3.35 11.60
C ILE A 366 0.12 4.05 10.25
N PHE A 367 -0.80 3.88 9.30
CA PHE A 367 -0.66 4.40 7.94
C PHE A 367 -1.91 5.16 7.52
N ALA A 368 -1.75 6.38 7.02
CA ALA A 368 -2.79 7.02 6.24
C ALA A 368 -2.18 8.05 5.29
N PRO A 369 -2.95 8.47 4.26
CA PRO A 369 -2.62 9.68 3.51
C PRO A 369 -2.46 10.87 4.46
N SER A 370 -1.40 11.67 4.29
CA SER A 370 -1.28 12.93 5.03
C SER A 370 -2.51 13.79 4.76
N SER A 371 -2.97 14.55 5.77
CA SER A 371 -4.01 15.55 5.54
C SER A 371 -3.55 16.67 4.57
N HIS A 372 -2.23 16.82 4.37
CA HIS A 372 -1.61 17.84 3.53
C HIS A 372 -1.05 17.30 2.18
N ASN A 373 -0.89 15.98 2.05
CA ASN A 373 -0.47 15.32 0.81
C ASN A 373 -1.05 13.89 0.73
N LYS A 374 -2.08 13.71 -0.09
CA LYS A 374 -2.78 12.42 -0.19
C LYS A 374 -1.95 11.30 -0.82
N TYR A 375 -0.95 11.63 -1.66
CA TYR A 375 -0.18 10.63 -2.40
C TYR A 375 0.94 9.99 -1.59
N ALA A 376 1.44 10.68 -0.56
CA ALA A 376 2.43 10.13 0.35
C ALA A 376 1.72 9.42 1.51
N GLY A 377 2.08 8.15 1.75
CA GLY A 377 1.70 7.47 2.99
C GLY A 377 2.53 8.04 4.14
N GLU A 378 1.87 8.62 5.13
CA GLU A 378 2.50 9.04 6.38
C GLU A 378 2.34 7.96 7.45
N SER A 379 3.36 7.84 8.30
CA SER A 379 3.33 6.93 9.44
C SER A 379 2.91 7.68 10.71
N PHE A 380 2.06 7.08 11.53
CA PHE A 380 1.40 7.73 12.67
C PHE A 380 0.72 9.06 12.27
N PRO A 381 -0.17 9.04 11.26
CA PRO A 381 -0.79 10.24 10.67
C PRO A 381 -1.51 11.11 11.70
N GLY A 382 -2.13 10.53 12.72
CA GLY A 382 -2.77 11.30 13.78
C GLY A 382 -1.78 12.19 14.56
N ILE A 383 -0.61 11.65 14.90
CA ILE A 383 0.45 12.41 15.58
C ILE A 383 1.07 13.42 14.61
N TYR A 384 1.32 13.00 13.37
CA TYR A 384 1.88 13.87 12.33
C TYR A 384 1.01 15.10 12.09
N ASP A 385 -0.28 14.91 11.84
CA ASP A 385 -1.22 15.99 11.56
C ASP A 385 -1.41 16.89 12.80
N ALA A 386 -1.38 16.34 14.02
CA ALA A 386 -1.44 17.13 15.25
C ALA A 386 -0.19 18.00 15.48
N LEU A 387 0.98 17.56 14.99
CA LEU A 387 2.23 18.33 15.03
C LEU A 387 2.38 19.28 13.84
N PHE A 388 1.63 19.07 12.75
CA PHE A 388 1.77 19.86 11.55
C PHE A 388 1.35 21.31 11.79
N ASP A 389 2.25 22.25 11.46
CA ASP A 389 2.04 23.70 11.62
C ASP A 389 1.61 24.13 13.04
N ILE A 390 2.03 23.36 14.06
CA ILE A 390 1.61 23.58 15.45
C ILE A 390 2.01 24.95 16.00
N GLU A 391 3.07 25.56 15.47
CA GLU A 391 3.53 26.90 15.87
C GLU A 391 2.48 27.99 15.57
N ASN A 392 1.69 27.79 14.50
CA ASN A 392 0.65 28.72 14.06
C ASN A 392 -0.74 28.40 14.64
N ALA A 393 -0.83 27.46 15.58
CA ALA A 393 -2.09 27.11 16.22
C ALA A 393 -2.70 28.30 16.99
N VAL A 394 -4.00 28.54 16.80
CA VAL A 394 -4.73 29.62 17.50
C VAL A 394 -4.86 29.35 19.01
N ASP A 395 -5.06 28.08 19.38
CA ASP A 395 -5.16 27.62 20.76
C ASP A 395 -4.08 26.58 21.04
N TRP A 396 -2.92 27.06 21.53
CA TRP A 396 -1.74 26.25 21.76
C TRP A 396 -1.98 25.10 22.75
N GLN A 397 -2.75 25.34 23.82
CA GLN A 397 -3.02 24.31 24.80
C GLN A 397 -3.80 23.15 24.18
N LYS A 398 -4.86 23.44 23.42
CA LYS A 398 -5.64 22.40 22.73
C LYS A 398 -4.82 21.65 21.67
N ALA A 399 -3.93 22.34 20.96
CA ALA A 399 -3.08 21.70 19.95
C ALA A 399 -2.16 20.64 20.60
N TRP A 400 -1.51 20.97 21.71
CA TRP A 400 -0.66 20.02 22.44
C TRP A 400 -1.47 18.92 23.17
N ASP A 401 -2.70 19.21 23.59
CA ASP A 401 -3.61 18.17 24.10
C ASP A 401 -4.00 17.17 23.02
N GLU A 402 -4.19 17.61 21.77
CA GLU A 402 -4.43 16.71 20.63
C GLU A 402 -3.19 15.85 20.32
N VAL A 403 -1.98 16.41 20.37
CA VAL A 403 -0.73 15.62 20.25
C VAL A 403 -0.68 14.51 21.29
N LYS A 404 -0.94 14.82 22.57
CA LYS A 404 -0.98 13.80 23.64
C LYS A 404 -2.03 12.73 23.39
N ARG A 405 -3.22 13.14 22.94
CA ARG A 405 -4.32 12.21 22.60
C ARG A 405 -3.90 11.25 21.50
N GLN A 406 -3.30 11.75 20.43
CA GLN A 406 -2.88 10.93 19.29
C GLN A 406 -1.72 9.98 19.64
N ILE A 407 -0.77 10.41 20.49
CA ILE A 407 0.27 9.52 21.03
C ILE A 407 -0.38 8.38 21.84
N SER A 408 -1.37 8.70 22.68
CA SER A 408 -2.07 7.69 23.48
C SER A 408 -2.84 6.69 22.62
N ILE A 409 -3.53 7.15 21.57
CA ILE A 409 -4.23 6.27 20.61
C ILE A 409 -3.24 5.37 19.88
N ALA A 410 -2.12 5.92 19.40
CA ALA A 410 -1.09 5.13 18.74
C ALA A 410 -0.48 4.07 19.67
N ALA A 411 -0.12 4.44 20.89
CA ALA A 411 0.41 3.53 21.91
C ALA A 411 -0.59 2.41 22.24
N PHE A 412 -1.85 2.77 22.49
CA PHE A 412 -2.92 1.79 22.74
C PHE A 412 -3.07 0.82 21.57
N THR A 413 -3.13 1.33 20.35
CA THR A 413 -3.34 0.52 19.14
C THR A 413 -2.18 -0.44 18.89
N VAL A 414 -0.93 0.03 19.01
CA VAL A 414 0.25 -0.83 18.87
C VAL A 414 0.27 -1.91 19.95
N ASN A 415 -0.08 -1.56 21.20
CA ASN A 415 -0.14 -2.53 22.27
C ASN A 415 -1.27 -3.57 22.06
N ALA A 416 -2.45 -3.13 21.64
CA ALA A 416 -3.57 -4.02 21.33
C ALA A 416 -3.23 -4.98 20.18
N ALA A 417 -2.52 -4.50 19.14
CA ALA A 417 -2.00 -5.36 18.07
C ALA A 417 -0.93 -6.36 18.57
N ALA A 418 -0.15 -6.02 19.59
CA ALA A 418 0.75 -6.98 20.22
C ALA A 418 -0.05 -8.10 20.91
N GLU A 419 -1.12 -7.77 21.63
CA GLU A 419 -1.97 -8.77 22.31
C GLU A 419 -2.56 -9.80 21.33
N THR A 420 -2.86 -9.43 20.08
CA THR A 420 -3.40 -10.38 19.09
C THR A 420 -2.41 -11.47 18.68
N LEU A 421 -1.11 -11.28 18.91
CA LEU A 421 -0.05 -12.24 18.60
C LEU A 421 0.32 -13.13 19.81
N LYS A 422 -0.21 -12.87 21.00
CA LYS A 422 0.04 -13.71 22.18
C LYS A 422 -0.63 -15.09 22.04
N PRO A 423 -0.19 -16.11 22.81
CA PRO A 423 -0.83 -17.42 22.80
C PRO A 423 -2.32 -17.34 23.14
N VAL A 424 -3.16 -17.98 22.33
CA VAL A 424 -4.63 -17.90 22.45
C VAL A 424 -5.18 -18.92 23.48
N VAL A 425 -4.42 -19.95 23.82
CA VAL A 425 -4.68 -20.90 24.93
C VAL A 425 -3.33 -21.40 25.47
N SER A 426 -3.17 -21.46 26.80
CA SER A 426 -2.03 -22.06 27.51
C SER A 426 -2.20 -23.55 27.74
#